data_AF-A0A3D3R4G3-F1
#
_entry.id   AF-A0A3D3R4G3-F1
#
_cell.length_a   1.000
_cell.length_b   1.000
_cell.length_c   1.000
_cell.angle_alpha   90.00
_cell.angle_beta   90.00
_cell.angle_gamma   90.00
#
_symmetry.space_group_name_H-M   'P 1'
#
loop_
_entity.id
_entity.type
_entity.pdbx_description
1 polymer ?
#
loop_
_entity_poly.entity_id
_entity_poly.type
_entity_poly.pdbx_seq_one_letter_code
_entity_poly.pdbx_strand_id
1 'polypeptide(L)'
;MLIVDDESSLRQLLARALTQVGFHCDTAEDGTAALQYYERHDYDLVITDLSMPKTNGHALCIKLLENKKKTPLICVLTGIVEPRIEEDLKKRGIKHLYHKPIDYKQFSQDMLALLEDSNDSAPREPTVMTPPTIPSTPETPGSKNNVVILSPDMTFCRSISLASAESPLNVIIALSTDHLLEIVNEKRIDLLIVDQEISGFLRGNQIVERLHSDLINIPAFLRGDKKSFSRLNIDECEGVEKLIEPDINERDLLNMSYAYLSRLSQHCLVIDPAARRLVTEFSDVPPIPHVLTRLAERAAQSSLDISIPQLVSEIETDPRLTSELIKVANSSQVASTSKQKDLKGIITLLGPRQAISICLSLGLRTVRSKLMMPWAEEFRNWYLKRTSLIAATAESVARFYENVPPETAYLLGILQDIGILVQAEHYGEVYFERVIKRVRKIPTLQFTTSESLVTNTDHGMVSAAVLQSWGFPFSIVQPVYAHHQEEQTKLPIMAQGLVRCMCLAEAFAEMCDQPVPQRILKVNTLLAEYYQKSRMEAQDVFLTAIEKTNRMTEILRTPPLEPDELEAIVNQLQISDPQQV
;
A
#
# COMPACT_ATOMS: atom_id res chain seq x y z
N MET A 1 -10.10 -19.02 -35.22
CA MET A 1 -9.15 -18.22 -34.42
C MET A 1 -8.37 -19.12 -33.50
N LEU A 2 -7.20 -18.67 -33.04
CA LEU A 2 -6.35 -19.40 -32.12
C LEU A 2 -6.23 -18.63 -30.80
N ILE A 3 -6.50 -19.30 -29.69
CA ILE A 3 -6.37 -18.75 -28.33
C ILE A 3 -5.17 -19.41 -27.65
N VAL A 4 -4.24 -18.61 -27.15
CA VAL A 4 -3.00 -19.07 -26.53
C VAL A 4 -2.89 -18.47 -25.13
N ASP A 5 -3.03 -19.32 -24.12
CA ASP A 5 -2.95 -18.94 -22.70
C ASP A 5 -2.57 -20.21 -21.93
N ASP A 6 -1.60 -20.14 -21.02
CA ASP A 6 -1.14 -21.31 -20.26
C ASP A 6 -2.11 -21.69 -19.13
N GLU A 7 -2.96 -20.74 -18.72
CA GLU A 7 -4.01 -20.99 -17.75
C GLU A 7 -5.23 -21.65 -18.40
N SER A 8 -5.34 -22.97 -18.20
CA SER A 8 -6.40 -23.78 -18.82
C SER A 8 -7.83 -23.27 -18.56
N SER A 9 -8.08 -22.68 -17.38
CA SER A 9 -9.37 -22.11 -16.98
C SER A 9 -9.72 -20.87 -17.81
N LEU A 10 -8.80 -19.90 -17.92
CA LEU A 10 -8.98 -18.69 -18.71
C LEU A 10 -9.10 -19.00 -20.20
N ARG A 11 -8.24 -19.91 -20.69
CA ARG A 11 -8.29 -20.40 -22.08
C ARG A 11 -9.65 -20.97 -22.44
N GLN A 12 -10.24 -21.79 -21.56
CA GLN A 12 -11.57 -22.37 -21.79
C GLN A 12 -12.70 -21.34 -21.65
N LEU A 13 -12.60 -20.41 -20.69
CA LEU A 13 -13.59 -19.36 -20.49
C LEU A 13 -13.66 -18.44 -21.71
N LEU A 14 -12.50 -17.97 -22.17
CA LEU A 14 -12.37 -17.11 -23.35
C LEU A 14 -12.85 -17.84 -24.62
N ALA A 15 -12.48 -19.10 -24.80
CA ALA A 15 -12.97 -19.92 -25.92
C ALA A 15 -14.50 -20.05 -25.90
N ARG A 16 -15.10 -20.29 -24.73
CA ARG A 16 -16.57 -20.37 -24.58
C ARG A 16 -17.25 -19.04 -24.90
N ALA A 17 -16.73 -17.93 -24.38
CA ALA A 17 -17.29 -16.59 -24.62
C ALA A 17 -17.26 -16.24 -26.11
N LEU A 18 -16.15 -16.51 -26.80
CA LEU A 18 -16.02 -16.22 -28.24
C LEU A 18 -16.87 -17.18 -29.10
N THR A 19 -16.96 -18.46 -28.74
CA THR A 19 -17.82 -19.41 -29.47
C THR A 19 -19.30 -19.09 -29.33
N GLN A 20 -19.77 -18.56 -28.18
CA GLN A 20 -21.15 -18.09 -28.02
C GLN A 20 -21.52 -16.96 -28.98
N VAL A 21 -20.53 -16.21 -29.45
CA VAL A 21 -20.66 -15.06 -30.34
C VAL A 21 -20.43 -15.45 -31.82
N GLY A 22 -20.19 -16.74 -32.09
CA GLY A 22 -20.13 -17.31 -33.45
C GLY A 22 -18.74 -17.71 -33.92
N PHE A 23 -17.71 -17.59 -33.08
CA PHE A 23 -16.33 -17.92 -33.47
C PHE A 23 -15.98 -19.40 -33.34
N HIS A 24 -15.18 -19.89 -34.28
CA HIS A 24 -14.53 -21.19 -34.19
C HIS A 24 -13.14 -21.02 -33.55
N CYS A 25 -12.95 -21.61 -32.37
CA CYS A 25 -11.78 -21.40 -31.53
C CYS A 25 -10.96 -22.68 -31.39
N ASP A 26 -9.72 -22.65 -31.85
CA ASP A 26 -8.69 -23.61 -31.44
C ASP A 26 -7.94 -23.05 -30.23
N THR A 27 -7.45 -23.94 -29.37
CA THR A 27 -6.76 -23.53 -28.12
C THR A 27 -5.37 -24.16 -28.03
N ALA A 28 -4.37 -23.38 -27.65
CA ALA A 28 -3.01 -23.81 -27.39
C ALA A 28 -2.58 -23.40 -25.97
N GLU A 29 -1.77 -24.24 -25.32
CA GLU A 29 -1.31 -24.03 -23.93
C GLU A 29 0.00 -23.25 -23.81
N ASP A 30 0.73 -23.06 -24.91
CA ASP A 30 1.96 -22.29 -24.96
C ASP A 30 2.27 -21.84 -26.40
N GLY A 31 3.27 -20.97 -26.55
CA GLY A 31 3.67 -20.47 -27.87
C GLY A 31 4.26 -21.53 -28.80
N THR A 32 4.73 -22.68 -28.30
CA THR A 32 5.24 -23.77 -29.15
C THR A 32 4.09 -24.57 -29.75
N ALA A 33 3.09 -24.92 -28.94
CA ALA A 33 1.85 -25.54 -29.41
C ALA A 33 1.13 -24.61 -30.40
N ALA A 34 1.07 -23.31 -30.11
CA ALA A 34 0.46 -22.32 -30.99
C ALA A 34 1.11 -22.27 -32.39
N LEU A 35 2.45 -22.32 -32.46
CA LEU A 35 3.16 -22.36 -33.75
C LEU A 35 2.87 -23.64 -34.53
N GLN A 36 2.75 -24.80 -33.86
CA GLN A 36 2.39 -26.05 -34.54
C GLN A 36 0.97 -26.01 -35.11
N TYR A 37 0.02 -25.37 -34.42
CA TYR A 37 -1.32 -25.13 -34.93
C TYR A 37 -1.30 -24.19 -36.12
N TYR A 38 -0.55 -23.08 -36.03
CA TYR A 38 -0.42 -22.05 -37.07
C TYR A 38 0.29 -22.57 -38.33
N GLU A 39 1.18 -23.55 -38.24
CA GLU A 39 1.80 -24.20 -39.41
C GLU A 39 0.82 -25.10 -40.20
N ARG A 40 -0.23 -25.60 -39.54
CA ARG A 40 -1.17 -26.58 -40.10
C ARG A 40 -2.51 -25.98 -40.50
N HIS A 41 -2.87 -24.83 -39.94
CA HIS A 41 -4.15 -24.17 -40.13
C HIS A 41 -3.96 -22.66 -40.31
N ASP A 42 -4.77 -22.06 -41.18
CA ASP A 42 -4.84 -20.62 -41.31
C ASP A 42 -5.78 -20.04 -40.24
N TYR A 43 -5.35 -18.96 -39.59
CA TYR A 43 -6.15 -18.24 -38.61
C TYR A 43 -6.33 -16.78 -39.05
N ASP A 44 -7.53 -16.23 -38.83
CA ASP A 44 -7.81 -14.82 -39.09
C ASP A 44 -7.55 -13.93 -37.85
N LEU A 45 -7.62 -14.51 -36.66
CA LEU A 45 -7.34 -13.88 -35.37
C LEU A 45 -6.54 -14.84 -34.47
N VAL A 46 -5.50 -14.31 -33.83
CA VAL A 46 -4.74 -14.96 -32.75
C VAL A 46 -4.83 -14.10 -31.51
N ILE A 47 -5.28 -14.70 -30.41
CA ILE A 47 -5.31 -14.08 -29.07
C ILE A 47 -4.24 -14.76 -28.23
N THR A 48 -3.31 -14.02 -27.65
CA THR A 48 -2.22 -14.57 -26.84
C THR A 48 -2.00 -13.80 -25.55
N ASP A 49 -1.74 -14.52 -24.45
CA ASP A 49 -1.06 -13.94 -23.28
C ASP A 49 0.41 -13.68 -23.60
N LEU A 50 1.04 -12.69 -22.96
CA LEU A 50 2.48 -12.46 -22.99
C LEU A 50 3.25 -13.38 -22.04
N SER A 51 2.66 -13.73 -20.90
CA SER A 51 3.33 -14.46 -19.81
C SER A 51 2.94 -15.93 -19.82
N MET A 52 3.67 -16.72 -20.60
CA MET A 52 3.46 -18.17 -20.69
C MET A 52 4.80 -18.94 -20.57
N PRO A 53 4.82 -20.15 -19.99
CA PRO A 53 5.99 -21.02 -19.96
C PRO A 53 6.46 -21.44 -21.36
N LYS A 54 7.74 -21.83 -21.46
CA LYS A 54 8.44 -22.22 -22.70
C LYS A 54 8.64 -21.06 -23.69
N THR A 55 7.70 -20.84 -24.62
CA THR A 55 7.77 -19.73 -25.57
C THR A 55 6.76 -18.67 -25.15
N ASN A 56 7.26 -17.53 -24.68
CA ASN A 56 6.42 -16.41 -24.24
C ASN A 56 5.64 -15.78 -25.40
N GLY A 57 4.55 -15.06 -25.09
CA GLY A 57 3.67 -14.48 -26.10
C GLY A 57 4.34 -13.42 -26.97
N HIS A 58 5.33 -12.71 -26.44
CA HIS A 58 6.14 -11.76 -27.20
C HIS A 58 6.92 -12.45 -28.34
N ALA A 59 7.59 -13.57 -28.06
CA ALA A 59 8.29 -14.35 -29.09
C ALA A 59 7.34 -14.99 -30.10
N LEU A 60 6.14 -15.39 -29.67
CA LEU A 60 5.07 -15.87 -30.56
C LEU A 60 4.63 -14.76 -31.52
N CYS A 61 4.33 -13.56 -31.00
CA CYS A 61 3.95 -12.39 -31.80
C CYS A 61 4.99 -12.06 -32.88
N ILE A 62 6.28 -12.03 -32.53
CA ILE A 62 7.35 -11.75 -33.49
C ILE A 62 7.36 -12.79 -34.61
N LYS A 63 7.29 -14.08 -34.28
CA LYS A 63 7.30 -15.16 -35.28
C LYS A 63 6.08 -15.13 -36.21
N LEU A 64 4.90 -14.78 -35.68
CA LEU A 64 3.69 -14.63 -36.48
C LEU A 64 3.79 -13.43 -37.44
N LEU A 65 4.41 -12.33 -37.02
CA LEU A 65 4.66 -11.15 -37.85
C LEU A 65 5.72 -11.37 -38.93
N GLU A 66 6.71 -12.23 -38.69
CA GLU A 66 7.75 -12.57 -39.66
C GLU A 66 7.26 -13.51 -40.79
N ASN A 67 6.13 -14.18 -40.60
CA ASN A 67 5.58 -15.11 -41.58
C ASN A 67 4.77 -14.40 -42.68
N LYS A 68 5.35 -14.29 -43.88
CA LYS A 68 4.84 -13.48 -45.00
C LYS A 68 3.66 -14.07 -45.80
N LYS A 69 3.09 -15.22 -45.41
CA LYS A 69 2.02 -15.88 -46.19
C LYS A 69 0.62 -15.29 -45.95
N LYS A 70 0.23 -15.08 -44.69
CA LYS A 70 -1.01 -14.40 -44.28
C LYS A 70 -0.94 -14.12 -42.77
N THR A 71 -0.62 -12.88 -42.38
CA THR A 71 -0.51 -12.51 -40.96
C THR A 71 -1.91 -12.33 -40.37
N PRO A 72 -2.29 -13.07 -39.31
CA PRO A 72 -3.58 -12.89 -38.64
C PRO A 72 -3.65 -11.54 -37.95
N LEU A 73 -4.86 -11.08 -37.61
CA LEU A 73 -5.00 -10.07 -36.56
C LEU A 73 -4.42 -10.66 -35.26
N ILE A 74 -3.56 -9.90 -34.56
CA ILE A 74 -2.97 -10.35 -33.30
C ILE A 74 -3.50 -9.48 -32.17
N CYS A 75 -4.17 -10.12 -31.21
CA CYS A 75 -4.65 -9.51 -29.99
C CYS A 75 -3.83 -10.05 -28.81
N VAL A 76 -3.29 -9.12 -28.03
CA VAL A 76 -2.48 -9.47 -26.86
C VAL A 76 -3.30 -9.20 -25.60
N LEU A 77 -3.44 -10.20 -24.74
CA LEU A 77 -4.08 -10.08 -23.42
C LEU A 77 -2.99 -10.16 -22.35
N THR A 78 -2.57 -9.04 -21.78
CA THR A 78 -1.46 -9.05 -20.81
C THR A 78 -1.90 -8.64 -19.41
N GLY A 79 -1.47 -9.41 -18.40
CA GLY A 79 -1.51 -9.00 -16.99
C GLY A 79 -0.30 -8.18 -16.55
N ILE A 80 0.74 -8.10 -17.38
CA ILE A 80 2.00 -7.38 -17.10
C ILE A 80 2.04 -6.10 -17.96
N VAL A 81 2.29 -4.96 -17.31
CA VAL A 81 2.56 -3.68 -17.98
C VAL A 81 4.08 -3.50 -18.05
N GLU A 82 4.69 -4.05 -19.10
CA GLU A 82 6.09 -3.77 -19.44
C GLU A 82 6.14 -2.79 -20.62
N PRO A 83 6.41 -1.49 -20.39
CA PRO A 83 6.34 -0.47 -21.44
C PRO A 83 7.24 -0.74 -22.65
N ARG A 84 8.39 -1.41 -22.42
CA ARG A 84 9.34 -1.77 -23.49
C ARG A 84 8.79 -2.85 -24.42
N ILE A 85 8.10 -3.85 -23.87
CA ILE A 85 7.48 -4.93 -24.65
C ILE A 85 6.30 -4.37 -25.43
N GLU A 86 5.45 -3.56 -24.80
CA GLU A 86 4.35 -2.90 -25.49
C GLU A 86 4.81 -1.97 -26.60
N GLU A 87 5.85 -1.16 -26.37
CA GLU A 87 6.38 -0.25 -27.38
C GLU A 87 7.00 -1.03 -28.55
N ASP A 88 7.69 -2.15 -28.29
CA ASP A 88 8.22 -3.03 -29.34
C ASP A 88 7.09 -3.70 -30.15
N LEU A 89 6.04 -4.21 -29.50
CA LEU A 89 4.88 -4.81 -30.19
C LEU A 89 4.11 -3.77 -31.01
N LYS A 90 3.90 -2.56 -30.47
CA LYS A 90 3.28 -1.43 -31.18
C LYS A 90 4.11 -1.01 -32.39
N LYS A 91 5.44 -0.89 -32.25
CA LYS A 91 6.36 -0.59 -33.37
C LYS A 91 6.33 -1.64 -34.48
N ARG A 92 6.11 -2.91 -34.11
CA ARG A 92 6.00 -4.03 -35.05
C ARG A 92 4.62 -4.18 -35.69
N GLY A 93 3.66 -3.33 -35.35
CA GLY A 93 2.36 -3.25 -35.99
C GLY A 93 1.21 -3.94 -35.24
N ILE A 94 1.41 -4.40 -34.00
CA ILE A 94 0.32 -4.91 -33.16
C ILE A 94 -0.45 -3.73 -32.57
N LYS A 95 -1.70 -3.57 -32.99
CA LYS A 95 -2.56 -2.46 -32.59
C LYS A 95 -3.53 -2.80 -31.46
N HIS A 96 -3.74 -4.08 -31.18
CA HIS A 96 -4.78 -4.55 -30.26
C HIS A 96 -4.13 -5.21 -29.04
N LEU A 97 -3.81 -4.38 -28.04
CA LEU A 97 -3.25 -4.81 -26.77
C LEU A 97 -4.24 -4.45 -25.66
N TYR A 98 -4.64 -5.47 -24.90
CA TYR A 98 -5.62 -5.37 -23.83
C TYR A 98 -4.96 -5.78 -22.51
N HIS A 99 -5.32 -5.05 -21.46
CA HIS A 99 -4.81 -5.31 -20.12
C HIS A 99 -5.82 -6.13 -19.33
N LYS A 100 -5.37 -7.23 -18.73
CA LYS A 100 -6.16 -7.97 -17.74
C LYS A 100 -6.32 -7.08 -16.48
N PRO A 101 -7.48 -7.04 -15.81
CA PRO A 101 -8.68 -7.84 -16.09
C PRO A 101 -9.50 -7.28 -17.27
N ILE A 102 -10.03 -8.18 -18.10
CA ILE A 102 -10.93 -7.85 -19.21
C ILE A 102 -12.34 -8.40 -18.92
N ASP A 103 -13.37 -7.64 -19.28
CA ASP A 103 -14.73 -8.19 -19.39
C ASP A 103 -14.81 -9.05 -20.66
N TYR A 104 -14.91 -10.37 -20.50
CA TYR A 104 -14.95 -11.32 -21.62
C TYR A 104 -16.13 -11.12 -22.56
N LYS A 105 -17.26 -10.60 -22.06
CA LYS A 105 -18.45 -10.32 -22.87
C LYS A 105 -18.22 -9.08 -23.72
N GLN A 106 -17.72 -8.00 -23.13
CA GLN A 106 -17.35 -6.79 -23.88
C GLN A 106 -16.23 -7.10 -24.89
N PHE A 107 -15.20 -7.83 -24.46
CA PHE A 107 -14.09 -8.25 -25.31
C PHE A 107 -14.58 -9.07 -26.52
N SER A 108 -15.53 -9.99 -26.33
CA SER A 108 -16.10 -10.77 -27.45
C SER A 108 -16.85 -9.90 -28.47
N GLN A 109 -17.48 -8.81 -28.03
CA GLN A 109 -18.15 -7.83 -28.89
C GLN A 109 -17.14 -6.95 -29.62
N ASP A 110 -16.07 -6.52 -28.94
CA ASP A 110 -14.98 -5.75 -29.53
C ASP A 110 -14.27 -6.58 -30.62
N MET A 111 -14.09 -7.89 -30.41
CA MET A 111 -13.48 -8.79 -31.40
C MET A 111 -14.36 -8.96 -32.66
N LEU A 112 -15.69 -8.97 -32.50
CA LEU A 112 -16.62 -8.94 -33.64
C LEU A 112 -16.46 -7.64 -34.43
N ALA A 113 -16.53 -6.50 -33.75
CA ALA A 113 -16.42 -5.18 -34.38
C ALA A 113 -15.08 -5.01 -35.11
N LEU A 114 -13.98 -5.51 -34.53
CA LEU A 114 -12.65 -5.44 -35.15
C LEU A 114 -12.53 -6.25 -36.44
N LEU A 115 -13.17 -7.41 -36.52
CA LEU A 115 -13.18 -8.21 -37.74
C LEU A 115 -14.12 -7.65 -38.80
N GLU A 116 -15.16 -6.92 -38.39
CA GLU A 116 -16.03 -6.15 -39.29
C GLU A 116 -15.33 -4.88 -39.83
N ASP A 117 -14.63 -4.13 -38.98
CA ASP A 117 -13.84 -2.92 -39.35
C ASP A 117 -12.56 -3.23 -40.14
N SER A 118 -12.02 -4.46 -40.02
CA SER A 118 -10.88 -4.91 -40.84
C SER A 118 -11.19 -4.94 -42.35
N ASN A 119 -12.48 -4.87 -42.72
CA ASN A 119 -12.94 -4.78 -44.11
C ASN A 119 -13.12 -3.33 -44.62
N ASP A 120 -13.01 -2.29 -43.78
CA ASP A 120 -13.23 -0.91 -44.20
C ASP A 120 -12.19 0.05 -43.58
N SER A 121 -11.22 0.46 -44.39
CA SER A 121 -10.06 1.26 -43.96
C SER A 121 -10.31 2.77 -43.99
N ALA A 122 -10.30 3.45 -42.83
CA ALA A 122 -9.81 4.84 -42.66
C ALA A 122 -9.59 5.23 -41.17
N PRO A 123 -8.57 6.05 -40.83
CA PRO A 123 -8.20 6.35 -39.44
C PRO A 123 -8.97 7.53 -38.83
N ARG A 124 -9.29 7.45 -37.53
CA ARG A 124 -9.67 8.59 -36.68
C ARG A 124 -8.69 8.74 -35.50
N GLU A 125 -8.43 9.99 -35.13
CA GLU A 125 -7.47 10.46 -34.13
C GLU A 125 -7.77 10.00 -32.69
N PRO A 126 -6.77 10.01 -31.78
CA PRO A 126 -6.93 9.47 -30.42
C PRO A 126 -7.74 10.42 -29.52
N THR A 127 -8.87 9.93 -29.04
CA THR A 127 -9.65 10.56 -27.97
C THR A 127 -8.91 10.45 -26.64
N VAL A 128 -8.73 11.59 -25.98
CA VAL A 128 -8.20 11.70 -24.61
C VAL A 128 -9.14 10.95 -23.66
N MET A 129 -8.69 9.84 -23.09
CA MET A 129 -9.38 9.19 -21.97
C MET A 129 -9.03 9.94 -20.68
N THR A 130 -10.04 10.55 -20.08
CA THR A 130 -10.00 10.97 -18.67
C THR A 130 -9.82 9.75 -17.77
N PRO A 131 -9.01 9.82 -16.71
CA PRO A 131 -8.84 8.72 -15.77
C PRO A 131 -10.17 8.41 -15.07
N PRO A 132 -10.47 7.13 -14.77
CA PRO A 132 -11.62 6.81 -13.96
C PRO A 132 -11.41 7.37 -12.55
N THR A 133 -12.25 8.32 -12.16
CA THR A 133 -12.40 8.70 -10.76
C THR A 133 -12.89 7.47 -10.01
N ILE A 134 -12.04 6.90 -9.16
CA ILE A 134 -12.51 5.96 -8.13
C ILE A 134 -13.47 6.77 -7.26
N PRO A 135 -14.75 6.39 -7.12
CA PRO A 135 -15.59 7.01 -6.13
C PRO A 135 -15.08 6.57 -4.76
N SER A 136 -14.25 7.40 -4.13
CA SER A 136 -14.12 7.45 -2.68
C SER A 136 -15.49 7.85 -2.14
N THR A 137 -16.38 6.88 -1.99
CA THR A 137 -17.64 7.10 -1.28
C THR A 137 -17.31 7.13 0.21
N PRO A 138 -17.59 8.23 0.91
CA PRO A 138 -17.59 8.20 2.36
C PRO A 138 -18.71 7.24 2.78
N GLU A 139 -18.37 6.16 3.49
CA GLU A 139 -19.37 5.30 4.11
C GLU A 139 -20.20 6.17 5.07
N THR A 140 -21.49 6.30 4.78
CA THR A 140 -22.44 7.02 5.62
C THR A 140 -22.50 6.42 7.02
N PRO A 141 -22.64 7.23 8.09
CA PRO A 141 -22.83 6.72 9.45
C PRO A 141 -24.07 5.83 9.51
N GLY A 142 -23.88 4.52 9.67
CA GLY A 142 -24.96 3.51 9.66
C GLY A 142 -24.81 2.39 8.62
N SER A 143 -23.72 2.32 7.86
CA SER A 143 -23.43 1.15 7.02
C SER A 143 -23.24 -0.11 7.90
N LYS A 144 -23.94 -1.19 7.53
CA LYS A 144 -23.78 -2.50 8.15
C LYS A 144 -22.37 -3.03 7.85
N ASN A 145 -21.73 -3.72 8.80
CA ASN A 145 -20.45 -4.38 8.53
C ASN A 145 -20.58 -5.43 7.42
N ASN A 146 -19.62 -5.44 6.50
CA ASN A 146 -19.62 -6.32 5.34
C ASN A 146 -18.97 -7.67 5.70
N VAL A 147 -19.76 -8.74 5.70
CA VAL A 147 -19.29 -10.11 5.90
C VAL A 147 -19.37 -10.84 4.57
N VAL A 148 -18.21 -11.27 4.06
CA VAL A 148 -18.15 -12.04 2.81
C VAL A 148 -18.08 -13.52 3.15
N ILE A 149 -18.89 -14.33 2.46
CA ILE A 149 -18.92 -15.79 2.63
C ILE A 149 -18.49 -16.44 1.32
N LEU A 150 -17.46 -17.28 1.39
CA LEU A 150 -17.02 -18.14 0.30
C LEU A 150 -17.24 -19.60 0.70
N SER A 151 -18.29 -20.21 0.16
CA SER A 151 -18.67 -21.60 0.47
C SER A 151 -19.24 -22.30 -0.77
N PRO A 152 -18.86 -23.56 -1.04
CA PRO A 152 -19.48 -24.39 -2.08
C PRO A 152 -20.89 -24.89 -1.70
N ASP A 153 -21.28 -24.78 -0.42
CA ASP A 153 -22.60 -25.20 0.06
C ASP A 153 -23.66 -24.14 -0.26
N MET A 154 -24.29 -24.29 -1.42
CA MET A 154 -25.36 -23.38 -1.87
C MET A 154 -26.61 -23.39 -0.99
N THR A 155 -26.84 -24.45 -0.21
CA THR A 155 -27.96 -24.51 0.73
C THR A 155 -27.68 -23.60 1.91
N PHE A 156 -26.48 -23.73 2.48
CA PHE A 156 -25.98 -22.82 3.50
C PHE A 156 -25.99 -21.37 3.01
N CYS A 157 -25.38 -21.07 1.86
CA CYS A 157 -25.35 -19.71 1.30
C CYS A 157 -26.75 -19.09 1.18
N ARG A 158 -27.75 -19.84 0.69
CA ARG A 158 -29.13 -19.35 0.60
C ARG A 158 -29.74 -19.11 1.98
N SER A 159 -29.56 -20.04 2.90
CA SER A 159 -30.13 -19.95 4.26
C SER A 159 -29.56 -18.78 5.06
N ILE A 160 -28.24 -18.56 4.99
CA ILE A 160 -27.59 -17.47 5.72
C ILE A 160 -27.91 -16.11 5.10
N SER A 161 -28.04 -16.01 3.78
CA SER A 161 -28.53 -14.78 3.14
C SER A 161 -29.94 -14.43 3.62
N LEU A 162 -30.85 -15.41 3.74
CA LEU A 162 -32.19 -15.18 4.30
C LEU A 162 -32.15 -14.78 5.78
N ALA A 163 -31.34 -15.46 6.59
CA ALA A 163 -31.17 -15.13 8.01
C ALA A 163 -30.55 -13.74 8.22
N SER A 164 -29.73 -13.26 7.28
CA SER A 164 -29.07 -11.96 7.36
C SER A 164 -30.01 -10.76 7.21
N ALA A 165 -31.24 -10.95 6.71
CA ALA A 165 -32.22 -9.87 6.56
C ALA A 165 -32.53 -9.16 7.90
N GLU A 166 -32.54 -9.91 9.00
CA GLU A 166 -32.78 -9.42 10.37
C GLU A 166 -31.47 -9.06 11.11
N SER A 167 -30.32 -9.24 10.47
CA SER A 167 -29.00 -9.04 11.07
C SER A 167 -28.48 -7.60 10.88
N PRO A 168 -27.71 -7.05 11.84
CA PRO A 168 -26.96 -5.81 11.65
C PRO A 168 -25.77 -5.96 10.68
N LEU A 169 -25.50 -7.17 10.18
CA LEU A 169 -24.44 -7.45 9.20
C LEU A 169 -24.98 -7.40 7.77
N ASN A 170 -24.15 -6.94 6.84
CA ASN A 170 -24.38 -7.08 5.40
C ASN A 170 -23.65 -8.32 4.89
N VAL A 171 -24.39 -9.36 4.54
CA VAL A 171 -23.80 -10.63 4.07
C VAL A 171 -23.71 -10.64 2.55
N ILE A 172 -22.51 -10.87 2.02
CA ILE A 172 -22.22 -10.95 0.60
C ILE A 172 -21.70 -12.36 0.30
N ILE A 173 -22.28 -13.03 -0.69
CA ILE A 173 -21.83 -14.37 -1.10
C ILE A 173 -20.84 -14.24 -2.26
N ALA A 174 -19.59 -14.65 -2.02
CA ALA A 174 -18.61 -14.83 -3.07
C ALA A 174 -18.84 -16.20 -3.74
N LEU A 175 -18.89 -16.19 -5.08
CA LEU A 175 -19.20 -17.40 -5.88
C LEU A 175 -17.94 -18.18 -6.28
N SER A 176 -16.79 -17.54 -6.18
CA SER A 176 -15.47 -18.07 -6.49
C SER A 176 -14.41 -17.22 -5.78
N THR A 177 -13.16 -17.67 -5.79
CA THR A 177 -12.01 -16.88 -5.33
C THR A 177 -11.84 -15.60 -6.16
N ASP A 178 -12.06 -15.65 -7.47
CA ASP A 178 -11.96 -14.45 -8.32
C ASP A 178 -13.04 -13.42 -7.97
N HIS A 179 -14.28 -13.88 -7.76
CA HIS A 179 -15.37 -13.01 -7.32
C HIS A 179 -15.09 -12.46 -5.91
N LEU A 180 -14.44 -13.22 -5.02
CA LEU A 180 -13.96 -12.70 -3.74
C LEU A 180 -12.96 -11.54 -3.94
N LEU A 181 -12.00 -11.67 -4.85
CA LEU A 181 -11.04 -10.61 -5.16
C LEU A 181 -11.69 -9.37 -5.78
N GLU A 182 -12.70 -9.54 -6.63
CA GLU A 182 -13.52 -8.43 -7.15
C GLU A 182 -14.20 -7.69 -5.99
N ILE A 183 -14.85 -8.41 -5.07
CA ILE A 183 -15.52 -7.81 -3.90
C ILE A 183 -14.51 -7.07 -3.01
N VAL A 184 -13.33 -7.65 -2.75
CA VAL A 184 -12.25 -7.02 -1.96
C VAL A 184 -11.82 -5.70 -2.57
N ASN A 185 -11.74 -5.61 -3.89
CA ASN A 185 -11.28 -4.41 -4.59
C ASN A 185 -12.36 -3.33 -4.70
N GLU A 186 -13.64 -3.70 -4.65
CA GLU A 186 -14.77 -2.76 -4.75
C GLU A 186 -15.30 -2.29 -3.40
N LYS A 187 -15.20 -3.12 -2.36
CA LYS A 187 -15.86 -2.90 -1.08
C LYS A 187 -14.95 -3.27 0.07
N ARG A 188 -15.06 -2.49 1.15
CA ARG A 188 -14.49 -2.86 2.44
C ARG A 188 -15.12 -4.16 2.93
N ILE A 189 -14.31 -5.11 3.36
CA ILE A 189 -14.74 -6.36 3.98
C ILE A 189 -14.27 -6.33 5.44
N ASP A 190 -15.19 -6.60 6.36
CA ASP A 190 -14.92 -6.62 7.79
C ASP A 190 -14.60 -8.01 8.32
N LEU A 191 -15.16 -9.05 7.68
CA LEU A 191 -14.96 -10.44 8.05
C LEU A 191 -15.12 -11.34 6.83
N LEU A 192 -14.20 -12.28 6.66
CA LEU A 192 -14.32 -13.36 5.69
C LEU A 192 -14.75 -14.65 6.40
N ILE A 193 -15.81 -15.30 5.92
CA ILE A 193 -16.15 -16.67 6.33
C ILE A 193 -15.88 -17.56 5.13
N VAL A 194 -14.97 -18.52 5.29
CA VAL A 194 -14.53 -19.36 4.18
C VAL A 194 -14.57 -20.82 4.58
N ASP A 195 -15.18 -21.65 3.74
CA ASP A 195 -15.17 -23.10 3.96
C ASP A 195 -13.72 -23.62 3.78
N GLN A 196 -13.30 -24.50 4.67
CA GLN A 196 -11.95 -25.06 4.63
C GLN A 196 -11.77 -25.98 3.42
N GLU A 197 -12.82 -26.72 3.06
CA GLU A 197 -12.85 -27.59 1.90
C GLU A 197 -13.66 -26.90 0.79
N ILE A 198 -12.96 -26.23 -0.13
CA ILE A 198 -13.54 -25.60 -1.32
C ILE A 198 -13.15 -26.41 -2.54
N SER A 199 -14.05 -26.50 -3.52
CA SER A 199 -13.74 -27.06 -4.83
C SER A 199 -12.74 -26.16 -5.57
N GLY A 200 -11.48 -26.56 -5.65
CA GLY A 200 -10.42 -25.78 -6.30
C GLY A 200 -9.00 -26.24 -5.94
N PHE A 201 -8.00 -25.46 -6.34
CA PHE A 201 -6.58 -25.72 -6.03
C PHE A 201 -6.18 -25.31 -4.61
N LEU A 202 -6.84 -24.30 -4.04
CA LEU A 202 -6.56 -23.76 -2.72
C LEU A 202 -7.68 -24.14 -1.72
N ARG A 203 -7.27 -24.47 -0.50
CA ARG A 203 -8.15 -24.64 0.67
C ARG A 203 -8.48 -23.29 1.31
N GLY A 204 -9.50 -23.25 2.16
CA GLY A 204 -9.92 -22.03 2.86
C GLY A 204 -8.75 -21.30 3.55
N ASN A 205 -7.95 -22.00 4.37
CA ASN A 205 -6.78 -21.41 5.02
C ASN A 205 -5.76 -20.84 4.02
N GLN A 206 -5.53 -21.51 2.89
CA GLN A 206 -4.57 -21.05 1.87
C GLN A 206 -5.08 -19.80 1.13
N ILE A 207 -6.40 -19.65 0.99
CA ILE A 207 -7.00 -18.42 0.45
C ILE A 207 -6.74 -17.26 1.42
N VAL A 208 -6.95 -17.46 2.73
CA VAL A 208 -6.68 -16.45 3.75
C VAL A 208 -5.20 -16.06 3.78
N GLU A 209 -4.30 -17.05 3.78
CA GLU A 209 -2.84 -16.84 3.71
C GLU A 209 -2.45 -16.05 2.46
N ARG A 210 -3.06 -16.35 1.31
CA ARG A 210 -2.81 -15.63 0.06
C ARG A 210 -3.27 -14.18 0.15
N LEU A 211 -4.47 -13.92 0.67
CA LEU A 211 -4.97 -12.57 0.90
C LEU A 211 -4.01 -11.77 1.79
N HIS A 212 -3.54 -12.35 2.89
CA HIS A 212 -2.52 -11.75 3.76
C HIS A 212 -1.22 -11.42 3.00
N SER A 213 -0.72 -12.35 2.18
CA SER A 213 0.48 -12.11 1.35
C SER A 213 0.29 -10.99 0.34
N ASP A 214 -0.95 -10.78 -0.12
CA ASP A 214 -1.35 -9.70 -1.03
C ASP A 214 -1.75 -8.41 -0.26
N LEU A 215 -1.41 -8.33 1.04
CA LEU A 215 -1.67 -7.22 1.97
C LEU A 215 -3.15 -6.94 2.23
N ILE A 216 -3.99 -7.97 2.12
CA ILE A 216 -5.42 -7.95 2.43
C ILE A 216 -5.63 -8.67 3.78
N ASN A 217 -5.50 -7.92 4.88
CA ASN A 217 -5.55 -8.47 6.24
C ASN A 217 -6.98 -8.51 6.81
N ILE A 218 -7.87 -9.25 6.14
CA ILE A 218 -9.26 -9.42 6.59
C ILE A 218 -9.30 -10.57 7.62
N PRO A 219 -9.85 -10.35 8.82
CA PRO A 219 -10.02 -11.44 9.79
C PRO A 219 -10.94 -12.52 9.19
N ALA A 220 -10.55 -13.79 9.36
CA ALA A 220 -11.25 -14.91 8.75
C ALA A 220 -11.77 -15.93 9.76
N PHE A 221 -12.99 -16.40 9.55
CA PHE A 221 -13.52 -17.61 10.18
C PHE A 221 -13.46 -18.77 9.19
N LEU A 222 -12.76 -19.83 9.57
CA LEU A 222 -12.71 -21.07 8.78
C LEU A 222 -13.86 -21.99 9.20
N ARG A 223 -14.70 -22.38 8.26
CA ARG A 223 -15.78 -23.35 8.49
C ARG A 223 -15.39 -24.73 7.95
N GLY A 224 -15.47 -25.78 8.76
CA GLY A 224 -14.96 -27.10 8.38
C GLY A 224 -15.19 -28.17 9.43
N ASP A 225 -15.06 -29.43 9.05
CA ASP A 225 -15.24 -30.54 9.98
C ASP A 225 -14.00 -30.76 10.87
N LYS A 226 -14.18 -31.53 11.95
CA LYS A 226 -13.09 -31.86 12.89
C LYS A 226 -11.90 -32.55 12.23
N LYS A 227 -12.11 -33.32 11.15
CA LYS A 227 -11.03 -34.00 10.44
C LYS A 227 -10.21 -32.99 9.61
N SER A 228 -10.86 -32.06 8.93
CA SER A 228 -10.22 -30.97 8.22
C SER A 228 -9.39 -30.09 9.15
N PHE A 229 -9.91 -29.78 10.35
CA PHE A 229 -9.18 -28.98 11.34
C PHE A 229 -8.05 -29.73 12.05
N SER A 230 -8.16 -31.05 12.25
CA SER A 230 -7.08 -31.84 12.87
C SER A 230 -5.75 -31.81 12.12
N ARG A 231 -5.77 -31.36 10.86
CA ARG A 231 -4.59 -31.22 9.99
C ARG A 231 -4.02 -29.80 9.97
N LEU A 232 -4.67 -28.86 10.65
CA LEU A 232 -4.26 -27.46 10.72
C LEU A 232 -3.68 -27.16 12.10
N ASN A 233 -2.58 -26.41 12.12
CA ASN A 233 -2.15 -25.70 13.32
C ASN A 233 -2.68 -24.27 13.23
N ILE A 234 -3.75 -23.94 13.95
CA ILE A 234 -4.43 -22.64 13.86
C ILE A 234 -3.48 -21.51 14.26
N ASP A 235 -2.62 -21.75 15.25
CA ASP A 235 -1.64 -20.77 15.72
C ASP A 235 -0.60 -20.42 14.64
N GLU A 236 -0.52 -21.20 13.56
CA GLU A 236 0.34 -20.95 12.39
C GLU A 236 -0.45 -20.37 11.19
N CYS A 237 -1.79 -20.33 11.24
CA CYS A 237 -2.62 -19.82 10.16
C CYS A 237 -2.87 -18.32 10.32
N GLU A 238 -2.02 -17.51 9.68
CA GLU A 238 -2.15 -16.04 9.71
C GLU A 238 -3.52 -15.58 9.17
N GLY A 239 -4.17 -14.65 9.87
CA GLY A 239 -5.48 -14.11 9.50
C GLY A 239 -6.69 -14.94 9.93
N VAL A 240 -6.49 -16.15 10.45
CA VAL A 240 -7.59 -17.01 10.92
C VAL A 240 -7.88 -16.77 12.40
N GLU A 241 -9.05 -16.24 12.68
CA GLU A 241 -9.47 -15.84 14.03
C GLU A 241 -10.30 -16.90 14.74
N LYS A 242 -11.01 -17.74 13.97
CA LYS A 242 -11.90 -18.75 14.53
C LYS A 242 -12.15 -19.93 13.62
N LEU A 243 -12.27 -21.11 14.23
CA LEU A 243 -12.76 -22.31 13.58
C LEU A 243 -14.24 -22.53 13.92
N ILE A 244 -15.01 -22.95 12.91
CA ILE A 244 -16.46 -23.10 13.00
C ILE A 244 -16.87 -24.46 12.43
N GLU A 245 -17.63 -25.25 13.21
CA GLU A 245 -18.20 -26.51 12.72
C GLU A 245 -19.36 -26.23 11.74
N PRO A 246 -19.52 -27.03 10.67
CA PRO A 246 -20.46 -26.74 9.58
C PRO A 246 -21.94 -26.86 9.99
N ASP A 247 -22.23 -27.49 11.13
CA ASP A 247 -23.57 -27.68 11.68
C ASP A 247 -24.07 -26.49 12.51
N ILE A 248 -23.26 -25.43 12.65
CA ILE A 248 -23.68 -24.21 13.33
C ILE A 248 -24.93 -23.61 12.69
N ASN A 249 -25.87 -23.16 13.53
CA ASN A 249 -27.04 -22.42 13.04
C ASN A 249 -26.63 -21.05 12.46
N GLU A 250 -27.26 -20.63 11.36
CA GLU A 250 -26.93 -19.39 10.65
C GLU A 250 -27.11 -18.16 11.53
N ARG A 251 -28.13 -18.12 12.39
CA ARG A 251 -28.33 -17.00 13.33
C ARG A 251 -27.25 -16.95 14.39
N ASP A 252 -26.81 -18.10 14.90
CA ASP A 252 -25.72 -18.17 15.87
C ASP A 252 -24.40 -17.74 15.25
N LEU A 253 -24.14 -18.14 13.99
CA LEU A 253 -23.00 -17.68 13.22
C LEU A 253 -23.02 -16.15 13.03
N LEU A 254 -24.14 -15.57 12.61
CA LEU A 254 -24.29 -14.12 12.44
C LEU A 254 -24.11 -13.36 13.75
N ASN A 255 -24.71 -13.84 14.85
CA ASN A 255 -24.55 -13.24 16.18
C ASN A 255 -23.11 -13.30 16.67
N MET A 256 -22.43 -14.41 16.41
CA MET A 256 -21.01 -14.58 16.74
C MET A 256 -20.12 -13.64 15.95
N SER A 257 -20.34 -13.52 14.63
CA SER A 257 -19.63 -12.58 13.76
C SER A 257 -19.85 -11.14 14.20
N TYR A 258 -21.09 -10.76 14.52
CA TYR A 258 -21.40 -9.42 15.02
C TYR A 258 -20.74 -9.14 16.37
N ALA A 259 -20.78 -10.10 17.30
CA ALA A 259 -20.13 -9.97 18.61
C ALA A 259 -18.60 -9.89 18.50
N TYR A 260 -18.00 -10.59 17.53
CA TYR A 260 -16.57 -10.48 17.23
C TYR A 260 -16.22 -9.09 16.72
N LEU A 261 -16.89 -8.64 15.65
CA LEU A 261 -16.68 -7.32 15.04
C LEU A 261 -16.93 -6.18 16.03
N SER A 262 -17.94 -6.29 16.89
CA SER A 262 -18.25 -5.28 17.91
C SER A 262 -17.19 -5.16 19.01
N ARG A 263 -16.33 -6.17 19.19
CA ARG A 263 -15.21 -6.13 20.15
C ARG A 263 -13.90 -5.67 19.52
N LEU A 264 -13.80 -5.67 18.19
CA LEU A 264 -12.62 -5.18 17.51
C LEU A 264 -12.49 -3.69 17.75
N SER A 265 -11.47 -3.31 18.51
CA SER A 265 -11.07 -1.90 18.66
C SER A 265 -10.40 -1.34 17.40
N GLN A 266 -10.05 -2.22 16.46
CA GLN A 266 -9.25 -1.93 15.26
C GLN A 266 -9.93 -2.58 14.05
N HIS A 267 -10.24 -1.76 13.05
CA HIS A 267 -10.84 -2.22 11.80
C HIS A 267 -9.74 -2.53 10.78
N CYS A 268 -9.99 -3.48 9.87
CA CYS A 268 -9.09 -3.75 8.75
C CYS A 268 -8.80 -2.45 7.97
N LEU A 269 -7.52 -2.17 7.72
CA LEU A 269 -7.13 -1.08 6.82
C LEU A 269 -7.45 -1.51 5.39
N VAL A 270 -8.08 -0.62 4.63
CA VAL A 270 -8.35 -0.87 3.21
C VAL A 270 -7.28 -0.15 2.42
N ILE A 271 -6.16 -0.82 2.22
CA ILE A 271 -5.09 -0.34 1.34
C ILE A 271 -5.55 -0.55 -0.10
N ASP A 272 -5.53 0.52 -0.89
CA ASP A 272 -6.01 0.46 -2.27
C ASP A 272 -5.17 -0.52 -3.12
N PRO A 273 -5.76 -1.08 -4.20
CA PRO A 273 -5.08 -2.09 -5.00
C PRO A 273 -3.78 -1.60 -5.65
N ALA A 274 -3.66 -0.32 -6.00
CA ALA A 274 -2.45 0.21 -6.63
C ALA A 274 -1.29 0.25 -5.62
N ALA A 275 -1.54 0.69 -4.39
CA ALA A 275 -0.55 0.65 -3.32
C ALA A 275 -0.11 -0.80 -2.98
N ARG A 276 -1.06 -1.75 -2.91
CA ARG A 276 -0.72 -3.16 -2.64
C ARG A 276 0.15 -3.75 -3.74
N ARG A 277 -0.17 -3.53 -5.01
CA ARG A 277 0.66 -4.00 -6.15
C ARG A 277 2.06 -3.40 -6.12
N LEU A 278 2.18 -2.11 -5.84
CA LEU A 278 3.48 -1.43 -5.71
C LEU A 278 4.39 -2.00 -4.63
N VAL A 279 3.86 -2.76 -3.65
CA VAL A 279 4.69 -3.39 -2.60
C VAL A 279 4.85 -4.88 -2.84
N THR A 280 3.82 -5.56 -3.32
CA THR A 280 3.82 -7.03 -3.51
C THR A 280 4.50 -7.47 -4.79
N GLU A 281 4.33 -6.72 -5.89
CA GLU A 281 4.95 -7.01 -7.18
C GLU A 281 6.35 -6.38 -7.29
N PHE A 282 6.61 -5.35 -6.47
CA PHE A 282 7.87 -4.64 -6.47
C PHE A 282 8.92 -5.34 -5.58
N SER A 283 9.79 -6.13 -6.23
CA SER A 283 10.76 -7.02 -5.56
C SER A 283 11.88 -6.31 -4.78
N ASP A 284 12.00 -4.98 -4.88
CA ASP A 284 13.12 -4.23 -4.30
C ASP A 284 12.84 -3.61 -2.93
N VAL A 285 11.62 -3.75 -2.37
CA VAL A 285 11.34 -3.33 -0.98
C VAL A 285 12.20 -4.18 -0.02
N PRO A 286 13.24 -3.62 0.63
CA PRO A 286 14.16 -4.41 1.43
C PRO A 286 13.47 -4.88 2.71
N PRO A 287 13.71 -6.11 3.17
CA PRO A 287 13.19 -6.57 4.46
C PRO A 287 13.84 -5.78 5.60
N ILE A 288 13.11 -5.63 6.70
CA ILE A 288 13.63 -5.04 7.93
C ILE A 288 14.01 -6.10 8.97
N PRO A 289 14.97 -5.81 9.86
CA PRO A 289 15.24 -6.67 11.01
C PRO A 289 14.03 -6.75 11.95
N HIS A 290 13.66 -7.96 12.39
CA HIS A 290 12.54 -8.19 13.33
C HIS A 290 12.72 -7.44 14.66
N VAL A 291 13.95 -7.13 15.08
CA VAL A 291 14.15 -6.28 16.26
C VAL A 291 13.44 -4.93 16.13
N LEU A 292 13.37 -4.35 14.93
CA LEU A 292 12.70 -3.07 14.71
C LEU A 292 11.18 -3.14 14.88
N THR A 293 10.52 -4.23 14.48
CA THR A 293 9.07 -4.37 14.66
C THR A 293 8.70 -4.45 16.14
N ARG A 294 9.48 -5.20 16.94
CA ARG A 294 9.30 -5.26 18.40
C ARG A 294 9.54 -3.91 19.07
N LEU A 295 10.61 -3.22 18.68
CA LEU A 295 10.91 -1.88 19.20
C LEU A 295 9.81 -0.87 18.83
N ALA A 296 9.23 -0.97 17.62
CA ALA A 296 8.12 -0.14 17.18
C ALA A 296 6.83 -0.43 17.97
N GLU A 297 6.56 -1.69 18.31
CA GLU A 297 5.45 -2.07 19.19
C GLU A 297 5.59 -1.44 20.57
N ARG A 298 6.79 -1.45 21.16
CA ARG A 298 7.06 -0.76 22.43
C ARG A 298 6.91 0.75 22.30
N ALA A 299 7.39 1.33 21.20
CA ALA A 299 7.27 2.76 20.95
C ALA A 299 5.79 3.20 20.83
N ALA A 300 4.92 2.34 20.31
CA ALA A 300 3.50 2.65 20.12
C ALA A 300 2.67 2.62 21.43
N GLN A 301 3.26 2.20 22.55
CA GLN A 301 2.57 2.13 23.84
C GLN A 301 2.66 3.47 24.58
N SER A 302 1.53 3.92 25.16
CA SER A 302 1.49 5.16 25.95
C SER A 302 2.38 5.08 27.20
N SER A 303 2.40 3.92 27.86
CA SER A 303 3.34 3.62 28.94
C SER A 303 4.38 2.61 28.45
N LEU A 304 5.66 2.90 28.66
CA LEU A 304 6.73 2.01 28.28
C LEU A 304 7.05 1.09 29.46
N ASP A 305 6.49 -0.12 29.44
CA ASP A 305 6.73 -1.16 30.44
C ASP A 305 7.82 -2.12 29.97
N ILE A 306 9.07 -1.66 30.00
CA ILE A 306 10.24 -2.50 29.70
C ILE A 306 11.39 -2.16 30.63
N SER A 307 12.00 -3.18 31.23
CA SER A 307 13.21 -2.99 32.02
C SER A 307 14.42 -2.78 31.11
N ILE A 308 15.41 -2.00 31.57
CA ILE A 308 16.66 -1.80 30.83
C ILE A 308 17.33 -3.14 30.45
N PRO A 309 17.43 -4.16 31.34
CA PRO A 309 18.00 -5.45 30.96
C PRO A 309 17.25 -6.15 29.83
N GLN A 310 15.91 -6.09 29.81
CA GLN A 310 15.11 -6.65 28.72
C GLN A 310 15.40 -5.90 27.41
N LEU A 311 15.40 -4.56 27.43
CA LEU A 311 15.69 -3.76 26.24
C LEU A 311 17.10 -4.00 25.69
N VAL A 312 18.10 -4.15 26.58
CA VAL A 312 19.47 -4.55 26.20
C VAL A 312 19.42 -5.89 25.46
N SER A 313 18.77 -6.91 26.04
CA SER A 313 18.70 -8.24 25.44
C SER A 313 17.98 -8.25 24.09
N GLU A 314 16.98 -7.39 23.90
CA GLU A 314 16.28 -7.27 22.62
C GLU A 314 17.17 -6.63 21.54
N ILE A 315 17.88 -5.53 21.85
CA ILE A 315 18.75 -4.83 20.90
C ILE A 315 19.99 -5.67 20.55
N GLU A 316 20.54 -6.42 21.51
CA GLU A 316 21.72 -7.29 21.31
C GLU A 316 21.46 -8.46 20.34
N THR A 317 20.19 -8.75 20.02
CA THR A 317 19.86 -9.71 18.94
C THR A 317 20.34 -9.24 17.56
N ASP A 318 20.61 -7.94 17.39
CA ASP A 318 21.21 -7.37 16.19
C ASP A 318 22.56 -6.69 16.53
N PRO A 319 23.70 -7.36 16.24
CA PRO A 319 25.03 -6.82 16.50
C PRO A 319 25.35 -5.53 15.75
N ARG A 320 24.79 -5.34 14.54
CA ARG A 320 25.01 -4.14 13.73
C ARG A 320 24.30 -2.96 14.36
N LEU A 321 23.04 -3.12 14.71
CA LEU A 321 22.24 -2.09 15.39
C LEU A 321 22.88 -1.71 16.73
N THR A 322 23.30 -2.71 17.51
CA THR A 322 24.01 -2.52 18.79
C THR A 322 25.29 -1.68 18.61
N SER A 323 26.14 -2.05 17.65
CA SER A 323 27.38 -1.31 17.38
C SER A 323 27.11 0.13 16.93
N GLU A 324 26.12 0.34 16.07
CA GLU A 324 25.78 1.68 15.58
C GLU A 324 25.19 2.57 16.69
N LEU A 325 24.32 2.02 17.56
CA LEU A 325 23.81 2.76 18.71
C LEU A 325 24.95 3.17 19.65
N ILE A 326 25.91 2.28 19.92
CA ILE A 326 27.08 2.59 20.76
C ILE A 326 27.93 3.71 20.15
N LYS A 327 28.15 3.67 18.83
CA LYS A 327 28.91 4.71 18.13
C LYS A 327 28.22 6.06 18.21
N VAL A 328 26.93 6.10 17.88
CA VAL A 328 26.13 7.34 17.86
C VAL A 328 25.95 7.92 19.26
N ALA A 329 25.68 7.09 20.28
CA ALA A 329 25.55 7.58 21.65
C ALA A 329 26.85 8.16 22.22
N ASN A 330 28.00 7.68 21.72
CA ASN A 330 29.33 8.17 22.12
C ASN A 330 29.89 9.25 21.18
N SER A 331 29.17 9.62 20.11
CA SER A 331 29.51 10.80 19.33
C SER A 331 29.25 12.05 20.19
N SER A 332 30.04 13.10 19.96
CA SER A 332 30.23 14.25 20.86
C SER A 332 28.97 15.06 21.20
N GLN A 333 27.81 14.74 20.62
CA GLN A 333 26.54 15.45 20.84
C GLN A 333 25.61 14.80 21.88
N VAL A 334 25.80 13.51 22.20
CA VAL A 334 24.92 12.80 23.17
C VAL A 334 25.60 12.61 24.54
N ALA A 335 26.91 12.35 24.56
CA ALA A 335 27.66 12.11 25.79
C ALA A 335 28.45 13.35 26.23
N SER A 336 27.88 14.19 27.11
CA SER A 336 28.55 15.39 27.60
C SER A 336 29.55 15.14 28.75
N THR A 337 29.57 13.95 29.36
CA THR A 337 30.34 13.74 30.62
C THR A 337 31.08 12.41 30.78
N SER A 338 30.73 11.32 30.07
CA SER A 338 31.56 10.10 30.04
C SER A 338 31.18 9.16 28.89
N LYS A 339 32.18 8.65 28.14
CA LYS A 339 31.97 7.63 27.10
C LYS A 339 31.56 6.32 27.75
N GLN A 340 30.44 5.77 27.30
CA GLN A 340 29.92 4.50 27.78
C GLN A 340 30.50 3.35 26.96
N LYS A 341 30.90 2.26 27.64
CA LYS A 341 31.53 1.09 26.99
C LYS A 341 30.54 -0.01 26.65
N ASP A 342 29.37 -0.02 27.28
CA ASP A 342 28.37 -1.05 27.12
C ASP A 342 26.99 -0.45 26.80
N LEU A 343 26.12 -1.30 26.25
CA LEU A 343 24.78 -0.91 25.83
C LEU A 343 23.90 -0.52 27.03
N LYS A 344 24.08 -1.21 28.17
CA LYS A 344 23.35 -0.92 29.40
C LYS A 344 23.62 0.50 29.91
N GLY A 345 24.88 0.94 29.93
CA GLY A 345 25.25 2.31 30.32
C GLY A 345 24.65 3.35 29.38
N ILE A 346 24.65 3.07 28.07
CA ILE A 346 24.04 3.95 27.06
C ILE A 346 22.53 4.10 27.27
N ILE A 347 21.81 2.99 27.42
CA ILE A 347 20.35 3.02 27.61
C ILE A 347 20.00 3.68 28.94
N THR A 348 20.82 3.50 29.97
CA THR A 348 20.62 4.17 31.27
C THR A 348 20.79 5.69 31.15
N LEU A 349 21.76 6.15 30.34
CA LEU A 349 22.01 7.57 30.10
C LEU A 349 20.92 8.21 29.21
N LEU A 350 20.56 7.55 28.12
CA LEU A 350 19.59 8.04 27.14
C LEU A 350 18.14 7.96 27.64
N GLY A 351 17.86 6.94 28.43
CA GLY A 351 16.51 6.48 28.70
C GLY A 351 16.01 5.47 27.64
N PRO A 352 15.15 4.51 28.04
CA PRO A 352 14.65 3.47 27.14
C PRO A 352 13.93 3.97 25.87
N ARG A 353 13.04 4.98 26.00
CA ARG A 353 12.28 5.54 24.87
C ARG A 353 13.20 6.14 23.79
N GLN A 354 14.17 6.95 24.22
CA GLN A 354 15.12 7.56 23.30
C GLN A 354 16.03 6.51 22.64
N ALA A 355 16.46 5.49 23.38
CA ALA A 355 17.24 4.40 22.82
C ALA A 355 16.47 3.62 21.74
N ILE A 356 15.18 3.33 21.97
CA ILE A 356 14.27 2.72 20.99
C ILE A 356 14.18 3.60 19.73
N SER A 357 13.94 4.90 19.90
CA SER A 357 13.84 5.86 18.78
C SER A 357 15.12 5.88 17.91
N ILE A 358 16.30 5.96 18.53
CA ILE A 358 17.57 5.94 17.81
C ILE A 358 17.76 4.60 17.09
N CYS A 359 17.43 3.48 17.73
CA CYS A 359 17.51 2.16 17.09
C CYS A 359 16.64 2.08 15.84
N LEU A 360 15.39 2.54 15.93
CA LEU A 360 14.48 2.57 14.79
C LEU A 360 15.03 3.43 13.65
N SER A 361 15.53 4.64 13.95
CA SER A 361 16.19 5.50 12.97
C SER A 361 17.39 4.83 12.28
N LEU A 362 18.25 4.16 13.05
CA LEU A 362 19.44 3.49 12.52
C LEU A 362 19.08 2.28 11.65
N GLY A 363 18.06 1.52 12.05
CA GLY A 363 17.54 0.39 11.29
C GLY A 363 16.95 0.82 9.95
N LEU A 364 16.05 1.82 9.98
CA LEU A 364 15.38 2.36 8.80
C LEU A 364 16.34 3.07 7.83
N ARG A 365 17.42 3.67 8.35
CA ARG A 365 18.45 4.30 7.52
C ARG A 365 19.04 3.35 6.48
N THR A 366 19.24 2.08 6.82
CA THR A 366 19.82 1.10 5.89
C THR A 366 18.88 0.85 4.72
N VAL A 367 17.59 0.68 5.01
CA VAL A 367 16.56 0.45 4.00
C VAL A 367 16.39 1.66 3.10
N ARG A 368 16.23 2.83 3.70
CA ARG A 368 16.14 4.11 2.98
C ARG A 368 17.35 4.32 2.06
N SER A 369 18.56 4.08 2.55
CA SER A 369 19.77 4.26 1.75
C SER A 369 19.80 3.36 0.51
N LYS A 370 19.24 2.14 0.60
CA LYS A 370 19.16 1.22 -0.54
C LYS A 370 18.14 1.72 -1.56
N LEU A 371 16.93 2.07 -1.10
CA LEU A 371 15.86 2.60 -1.95
C LEU A 371 16.23 3.93 -2.64
N MET A 372 17.07 4.74 -2.01
CA MET A 372 17.51 6.03 -2.56
C MET A 372 18.71 5.93 -3.52
N MET A 373 19.41 4.80 -3.58
CA MET A 373 20.67 4.66 -4.31
C MET A 373 20.57 4.98 -5.81
N PRO A 374 19.50 4.59 -6.53
CA PRO A 374 19.37 4.86 -7.98
C PRO A 374 19.16 6.34 -8.33
N TRP A 375 18.80 7.18 -7.37
CA TRP A 375 18.24 8.50 -7.61
C TRP A 375 19.28 9.62 -7.68
N ALA A 376 19.00 10.67 -8.44
CA ALA A 376 19.86 11.85 -8.50
C ALA A 376 20.03 12.54 -7.13
N GLU A 377 21.15 13.23 -6.95
CA GLU A 377 21.47 13.92 -5.69
C GLU A 377 20.39 14.92 -5.26
N GLU A 378 19.78 15.62 -6.22
CA GLU A 378 18.67 16.55 -5.96
C GLU A 378 17.50 15.87 -5.24
N PHE A 379 17.02 14.73 -5.75
CA PHE A 379 15.93 13.97 -5.14
C PHE A 379 16.34 13.45 -3.76
N ARG A 380 17.56 12.91 -3.65
CA ARG A 380 18.04 12.37 -2.38
C ARG A 380 18.11 13.44 -1.30
N ASN A 381 18.66 14.61 -1.61
CA ASN A 381 18.78 15.71 -0.67
C ASN A 381 17.40 16.25 -0.27
N TRP A 382 16.48 16.39 -1.23
CA TRP A 382 15.10 16.79 -0.94
C TRP A 382 14.41 15.81 0.02
N TYR A 383 14.43 14.51 -0.29
CA TYR A 383 13.79 13.49 0.53
C TYR A 383 14.37 13.47 1.95
N LEU A 384 15.70 13.48 2.08
CA LEU A 384 16.37 13.46 3.39
C LEU A 384 16.05 14.71 4.23
N LYS A 385 16.01 15.90 3.61
CA LYS A 385 15.61 17.15 4.28
C LYS A 385 14.15 17.06 4.75
N ARG A 386 13.25 16.62 3.88
CA ARG A 386 11.82 16.44 4.18
C ARG A 386 11.61 15.48 5.35
N THR A 387 12.12 14.26 5.28
CA THR A 387 11.97 13.25 6.35
C THR A 387 12.46 13.77 7.70
N SER A 388 13.59 14.50 7.71
CA SER A 388 14.20 14.97 8.95
C SER A 388 13.39 16.10 9.58
N LEU A 389 12.90 17.03 8.77
CA LEU A 389 12.00 18.09 9.22
C LEU A 389 10.69 17.53 9.76
N ILE A 390 10.09 16.56 9.05
CA ILE A 390 8.82 15.95 9.46
C ILE A 390 9.00 15.24 10.81
N ALA A 391 10.01 14.37 10.93
CA ALA A 391 10.28 13.64 12.17
C ALA A 391 10.53 14.56 13.36
N ALA A 392 11.38 15.59 13.20
CA ALA A 392 11.69 16.53 14.28
C ALA A 392 10.48 17.40 14.66
N THR A 393 9.67 17.80 13.68
CA THR A 393 8.48 18.62 13.91
C THR A 393 7.39 17.81 14.59
N ALA A 394 7.10 16.60 14.10
CA ALA A 394 6.12 15.70 14.70
C ALA A 394 6.46 15.39 16.17
N GLU A 395 7.73 15.12 16.48
CA GLU A 395 8.20 14.91 17.85
C GLU A 395 8.00 16.16 18.73
N SER A 396 8.28 17.34 18.20
CA SER A 396 8.21 18.59 18.96
C SER A 396 6.76 19.00 19.24
N VAL A 397 5.87 18.81 18.27
CA VAL A 397 4.43 19.05 18.38
C VAL A 397 3.77 18.04 19.32
N ALA A 398 4.19 16.78 19.30
CA ALA A 398 3.61 15.72 20.13
C ALA A 398 3.63 16.02 21.64
N ARG A 399 4.61 16.81 22.10
CA ARG A 399 4.76 17.18 23.53
C ARG A 399 3.59 17.99 24.10
N PHE A 400 2.72 18.48 23.24
CA PHE A 400 1.59 19.31 23.61
C PHE A 400 0.27 18.56 23.56
N TYR A 401 0.30 17.29 23.13
CA TYR A 401 -0.83 16.39 23.25
C TYR A 401 -0.63 15.50 24.48
N GLU A 402 -1.66 15.39 25.30
CA GLU A 402 -1.70 14.39 26.35
C GLU A 402 -1.76 13.00 25.71
N ASN A 403 -1.00 12.04 26.26
CA ASN A 403 -0.97 10.64 25.83
C ASN A 403 -0.46 10.38 24.40
N VAL A 404 0.15 11.37 23.75
CA VAL A 404 0.88 11.16 22.48
C VAL A 404 2.37 11.10 22.80
N PRO A 405 3.02 9.93 22.68
CA PRO A 405 4.43 9.83 22.99
C PRO A 405 5.27 10.49 21.89
N PRO A 406 6.17 11.44 22.23
CA PRO A 406 6.98 12.15 21.24
C PRO A 406 7.82 11.24 20.35
N GLU A 407 8.34 10.14 20.91
CA GLU A 407 9.17 9.19 20.16
C GLU A 407 8.36 8.39 19.13
N THR A 408 7.07 8.16 19.38
CA THR A 408 6.16 7.56 18.40
C THR A 408 5.88 8.52 17.26
N ALA A 409 5.61 9.79 17.57
CA ALA A 409 5.38 10.82 16.55
C ALA A 409 6.62 11.04 15.68
N TYR A 410 7.80 11.04 16.30
CA TYR A 410 9.09 11.05 15.61
C TYR A 410 9.23 9.89 14.63
N LEU A 411 8.94 8.66 15.09
CA LEU A 411 9.01 7.45 14.26
C LEU A 411 8.06 7.56 13.06
N LEU A 412 6.82 7.97 13.30
CA LEU A 412 5.84 8.16 12.24
C LEU A 412 6.31 9.20 11.22
N GLY A 413 6.94 10.28 11.65
CA GLY A 413 7.53 11.26 10.74
C GLY A 413 8.68 10.72 9.87
N ILE A 414 9.39 9.67 10.33
CA ILE A 414 10.36 8.95 9.50
C ILE A 414 9.66 8.03 8.50
N LEU A 415 8.59 7.36 8.94
CA LEU A 415 7.94 6.28 8.19
C LEU A 415 6.91 6.77 7.16
N GLN A 416 6.24 7.89 7.40
CA GLN A 416 5.09 8.31 6.60
C GLN A 416 5.40 8.52 5.12
N ASP A 417 6.64 8.86 4.80
CA ASP A 417 7.09 9.17 3.45
C ASP A 417 7.88 8.00 2.81
N ILE A 418 7.92 6.80 3.42
CA ILE A 418 8.69 5.68 2.84
C ILE A 418 8.13 5.26 1.47
N GLY A 419 6.82 5.39 1.28
CA GLY A 419 6.10 5.10 0.04
C GLY A 419 6.48 6.03 -1.12
N ILE A 420 7.03 7.23 -0.86
CA ILE A 420 7.60 8.10 -1.90
C ILE A 420 8.76 7.39 -2.60
N LEU A 421 9.60 6.66 -1.86
CA LEU A 421 10.75 5.97 -2.43
C LEU A 421 10.31 4.77 -3.28
N VAL A 422 9.28 4.05 -2.85
CA VAL A 422 8.72 2.91 -3.60
C VAL A 422 8.05 3.39 -4.89
N GLN A 423 7.25 4.45 -4.81
CA GLN A 423 6.66 5.06 -6.00
C GLN A 423 7.72 5.62 -6.94
N ALA A 424 8.72 6.34 -6.41
CA ALA A 424 9.82 6.84 -7.22
C ALA A 424 10.48 5.67 -7.96
N GLU A 425 10.91 4.63 -7.25
CA GLU A 425 11.57 3.46 -7.83
C GLU A 425 10.75 2.80 -8.96
N HIS A 426 9.44 2.63 -8.76
CA HIS A 426 8.57 2.05 -9.78
C HIS A 426 8.37 2.95 -11.01
N TYR A 427 8.08 4.24 -10.81
CA TYR A 427 7.72 5.17 -11.89
C TYR A 427 8.91 5.93 -12.50
N GLY A 428 10.11 5.80 -11.93
CA GLY A 428 11.33 6.43 -12.44
C GLY A 428 11.26 7.96 -12.46
N GLU A 429 11.96 8.58 -13.41
CA GLU A 429 12.00 10.04 -13.56
C GLU A 429 10.62 10.69 -13.72
N VAL A 430 9.62 9.93 -14.17
CA VAL A 430 8.23 10.41 -14.32
C VAL A 430 7.67 10.87 -12.98
N TYR A 431 7.95 10.14 -11.89
CA TYR A 431 7.49 10.53 -10.56
C TYR A 431 8.10 11.87 -10.14
N PHE A 432 9.42 12.03 -10.32
CA PHE A 432 10.10 13.27 -9.94
C PHE A 432 9.60 14.50 -10.72
N GLU A 433 9.46 14.36 -12.05
CA GLU A 433 9.04 15.47 -12.91
C GLU A 433 7.54 15.80 -12.77
N ARG A 434 6.68 14.78 -12.72
CA ARG A 434 5.21 14.98 -12.74
C ARG A 434 4.58 15.11 -11.37
N VAL A 435 5.26 14.67 -10.31
CA VAL A 435 4.81 14.82 -8.92
C VAL A 435 5.58 15.94 -8.24
N ILE A 436 6.86 15.70 -7.91
CA ILE A 436 7.64 16.61 -7.04
C ILE A 436 7.81 18.00 -7.67
N LYS A 437 8.33 18.07 -8.90
CA LYS A 437 8.55 19.35 -9.59
C LYS A 437 7.24 20.07 -9.95
N ARG A 438 6.15 19.33 -10.16
CA ARG A 438 4.84 19.92 -10.47
C ARG A 438 4.27 20.66 -9.25
N VAL A 439 4.34 20.05 -8.07
CA VAL A 439 3.86 20.64 -6.81
C VAL A 439 4.68 21.86 -6.41
N ARG A 440 5.97 21.91 -6.75
CA ARG A 440 6.80 23.12 -6.62
C ARG A 440 6.38 24.26 -7.56
N LYS A 441 5.93 23.93 -8.78
CA LYS A 441 5.49 24.92 -9.78
C LYS A 441 4.08 25.45 -9.53
N ILE A 442 3.21 24.66 -8.89
CA ILE A 442 1.80 24.99 -8.67
C ILE A 442 1.55 25.05 -7.15
N PRO A 443 1.64 26.24 -6.52
CA PRO A 443 1.51 26.41 -5.07
C PRO A 443 0.24 25.84 -4.43
N THR A 444 -0.86 25.76 -5.18
CA THR A 444 -2.15 25.27 -4.70
C THR A 444 -2.36 23.77 -4.90
N LEU A 445 -1.46 23.10 -5.64
CA LEU A 445 -1.57 21.67 -5.88
C LEU A 445 -1.07 20.90 -4.66
N GLN A 446 -1.94 20.10 -4.06
CA GLN A 446 -1.55 19.22 -2.97
C GLN A 446 -0.66 18.09 -3.45
N PHE A 447 0.25 17.65 -2.60
CA PHE A 447 1.21 16.61 -2.92
C PHE A 447 0.52 15.29 -3.29
N THR A 448 -0.42 14.83 -2.46
CA THR A 448 -1.24 13.63 -2.69
C THR A 448 -2.06 13.71 -3.98
N THR A 449 -2.68 14.85 -4.27
CA THR A 449 -3.40 15.06 -5.54
C THR A 449 -2.45 14.91 -6.73
N SER A 450 -1.24 15.43 -6.63
CA SER A 450 -0.25 15.28 -7.70
C SER A 450 0.23 13.84 -7.88
N GLU A 451 0.28 13.05 -6.82
CA GLU A 451 0.61 11.62 -6.88
C GLU A 451 -0.52 10.84 -7.53
N SER A 452 -1.76 11.00 -7.07
CA SER A 452 -2.89 10.21 -7.56
C SER A 452 -3.13 10.40 -9.06
N LEU A 453 -2.79 11.57 -9.62
CA LEU A 453 -2.82 11.83 -11.06
C LEU A 453 -1.79 11.04 -11.88
N VAL A 454 -0.75 10.50 -11.24
CA VAL A 454 0.34 9.75 -11.88
C VAL A 454 0.30 8.27 -11.49
N THR A 455 -0.01 7.96 -10.23
CA THR A 455 0.18 6.62 -9.64
C THR A 455 -1.14 5.93 -9.26
N ASN A 456 -2.28 6.62 -9.38
CA ASN A 456 -3.60 6.16 -8.91
C ASN A 456 -3.67 5.80 -7.42
N THR A 457 -2.70 6.25 -6.63
CA THR A 457 -2.65 6.15 -5.16
C THR A 457 -1.88 7.35 -4.60
N ASP A 458 -1.61 7.38 -3.30
CA ASP A 458 -0.76 8.36 -2.64
C ASP A 458 0.34 7.68 -1.81
N HIS A 459 1.36 8.44 -1.44
CA HIS A 459 2.46 7.89 -0.64
C HIS A 459 2.02 7.37 0.72
N GLY A 460 0.97 7.90 1.34
CA GLY A 460 0.51 7.42 2.64
C GLY A 460 -0.03 6.00 2.55
N MET A 461 -0.80 5.69 1.52
CA MET A 461 -1.28 4.34 1.23
C MET A 461 -0.14 3.37 0.94
N VAL A 462 0.81 3.78 0.10
CA VAL A 462 2.00 2.97 -0.21
C VAL A 462 2.87 2.77 1.03
N SER A 463 3.06 3.80 1.85
CA SER A 463 3.78 3.70 3.13
C SER A 463 3.08 2.71 4.06
N ALA A 464 1.76 2.79 4.23
CA ALA A 464 1.01 1.83 5.03
C ALA A 464 1.20 0.39 4.52
N ALA A 465 1.19 0.18 3.20
CA ALA A 465 1.43 -1.12 2.58
C ALA A 465 2.83 -1.66 2.88
N VAL A 466 3.87 -0.81 2.80
CA VAL A 466 5.25 -1.17 3.17
C VAL A 466 5.36 -1.53 4.65
N LEU A 467 4.72 -0.76 5.53
CA LEU A 467 4.77 -1.04 6.97
C LEU A 467 4.04 -2.34 7.32
N GLN A 468 2.92 -2.61 6.66
CA GLN A 468 2.18 -3.86 6.82
C GLN A 468 2.99 -5.06 6.32
N SER A 469 3.65 -4.96 5.16
CA SER A 469 4.51 -6.03 4.64
C SER A 469 5.72 -6.30 5.54
N TRP A 470 6.19 -5.27 6.25
CA TRP A 470 7.24 -5.37 7.25
C TRP A 470 6.78 -5.89 8.61
N GLY A 471 5.48 -6.08 8.83
CA GLY A 471 4.93 -6.53 10.10
C GLY A 471 5.02 -5.47 11.21
N PHE A 472 4.95 -4.18 10.87
CA PHE A 472 4.78 -3.15 11.89
C PHE A 472 3.40 -3.30 12.57
N PRO A 473 3.31 -3.00 13.88
CA PRO A 473 2.06 -3.10 14.62
C PRO A 473 1.01 -2.14 14.05
N PHE A 474 -0.25 -2.54 14.08
CA PHE A 474 -1.39 -1.75 13.58
C PHE A 474 -1.43 -0.32 14.14
N SER A 475 -1.03 -0.13 15.40
CA SER A 475 -0.96 1.18 16.06
C SER A 475 0.05 2.16 15.41
N ILE A 476 1.00 1.66 14.63
CA ILE A 476 1.93 2.45 13.80
C ILE A 476 1.43 2.56 12.36
N VAL A 477 0.86 1.49 11.80
CA VAL A 477 0.35 1.50 10.41
C VAL A 477 -0.88 2.41 10.28
N GLN A 478 -1.80 2.40 11.25
CA GLN A 478 -3.06 3.15 11.19
C GLN A 478 -2.87 4.67 11.07
N PRO A 479 -2.00 5.36 11.86
CA PRO A 479 -1.74 6.78 11.65
C PRO A 479 -1.17 7.09 10.25
N VAL A 480 -0.26 6.25 9.75
CA VAL A 480 0.31 6.39 8.39
C VAL A 480 -0.75 6.18 7.31
N TYR A 481 -1.67 5.25 7.50
CA TYR A 481 -2.80 5.08 6.60
C TYR A 481 -3.75 6.29 6.59
N ALA A 482 -4.01 6.87 7.77
CA ALA A 482 -5.09 7.84 7.94
C ALA A 482 -4.70 9.32 7.75
N HIS A 483 -3.41 9.67 7.70
CA HIS A 483 -3.00 11.09 7.73
C HIS A 483 -3.42 11.94 6.53
N HIS A 484 -3.75 11.32 5.39
CA HIS A 484 -4.33 12.00 4.22
C HIS A 484 -5.84 11.81 4.07
N GLN A 485 -6.48 11.08 4.98
CA GLN A 485 -7.91 10.79 4.95
C GLN A 485 -8.71 11.89 5.66
N GLU A 486 -9.94 12.14 5.19
CA GLU A 486 -10.82 13.19 5.75
C GLU A 486 -11.39 12.82 7.13
N GLU A 487 -11.66 11.53 7.39
CA GLU A 487 -12.36 11.06 8.59
C GLU A 487 -11.43 10.70 9.77
N GLN A 488 -10.59 11.65 10.20
CA GLN A 488 -9.68 11.42 11.32
C GLN A 488 -10.39 11.31 12.68
N THR A 489 -11.60 11.87 12.80
CA THR A 489 -12.37 11.92 14.06
C THR A 489 -12.82 10.56 14.59
N LYS A 490 -12.84 9.53 13.72
CA LYS A 490 -13.22 8.15 14.09
C LYS A 490 -12.06 7.36 14.71
N LEU A 491 -10.84 7.88 14.68
CA LEU A 491 -9.66 7.20 15.21
C LEU A 491 -9.64 7.22 16.75
N PRO A 492 -8.92 6.28 17.41
CA PRO A 492 -8.60 6.40 18.83
C PRO A 492 -7.91 7.73 19.16
N ILE A 493 -8.13 8.29 20.36
CA ILE A 493 -7.63 9.63 20.77
C ILE A 493 -6.12 9.79 20.53
N MET A 494 -5.32 8.79 20.92
CA MET A 494 -3.87 8.82 20.70
C MET A 494 -3.53 8.84 19.19
N ALA A 495 -4.21 8.05 18.37
CA ALA A 495 -4.00 8.03 16.93
C ALA A 495 -4.42 9.35 16.27
N GLN A 496 -5.49 10.00 16.74
CA GLN A 496 -5.85 11.35 16.29
C GLN A 496 -4.73 12.36 16.58
N GLY A 497 -4.16 12.32 17.79
CA GLY A 497 -3.05 13.19 18.16
C GLY A 497 -1.80 12.94 17.30
N LEU A 498 -1.46 11.67 17.03
CA LEU A 498 -0.36 11.30 16.14
C LEU A 498 -0.59 11.80 14.71
N VAL A 499 -1.77 11.58 14.14
CA VAL A 499 -2.13 12.05 12.80
C VAL A 499 -2.03 13.58 12.70
N ARG A 500 -2.53 14.32 13.69
CA ARG A 500 -2.39 15.79 13.71
C ARG A 500 -0.94 16.25 13.73
N CYS A 501 -0.08 15.56 14.49
CA CYS A 501 1.36 15.82 14.49
C CYS A 501 1.96 15.59 13.09
N MET A 502 1.59 14.50 12.42
CA MET A 502 2.04 14.15 11.08
C MET A 502 1.61 15.20 10.04
N CYS A 503 0.31 15.54 9.98
CA CYS A 503 -0.21 16.53 9.03
C CYS A 503 0.44 17.91 9.20
N LEU A 504 0.63 18.37 10.44
CA LEU A 504 1.28 19.65 10.70
C LEU A 504 2.77 19.62 10.34
N ALA A 505 3.46 18.55 10.68
CA ALA A 505 4.87 18.36 10.35
C ALA A 505 5.11 18.31 8.84
N GLU A 506 4.21 17.66 8.10
CA GLU A 506 4.24 17.61 6.65
C GLU A 506 4.02 19.00 6.02
N ALA A 507 2.97 19.71 6.44
CA ALA A 507 2.70 21.06 5.96
C ALA A 507 3.87 22.02 6.24
N PHE A 508 4.51 21.87 7.41
CA PHE A 508 5.72 22.62 7.74
C PHE A 508 6.88 22.29 6.79
N ALA A 509 7.15 21.01 6.54
CA ALA A 509 8.19 20.61 5.61
C ALA A 509 7.93 21.10 4.17
N GLU A 510 6.67 21.11 3.72
CA GLU A 510 6.28 21.68 2.42
C GLU A 510 6.48 23.19 2.37
N MET A 511 6.12 23.92 3.43
CA MET A 511 6.37 25.35 3.53
C MET A 511 7.87 25.66 3.49
N CYS A 512 8.70 24.85 4.17
CA CYS A 512 10.16 24.99 4.14
C CYS A 512 10.77 24.63 2.77
N ASP A 513 10.15 23.75 1.98
CA ASP A 513 10.59 23.45 0.61
C ASP A 513 10.23 24.58 -0.37
N GLN A 514 9.05 25.20 -0.23
CA GLN A 514 8.63 26.38 -1.00
C GLN A 514 7.79 27.35 -0.14
N PRO A 515 8.36 28.46 0.34
CA PRO A 515 7.66 29.38 1.26
C PRO A 515 6.73 30.33 0.50
N VAL A 516 5.63 29.80 -0.02
CA VAL A 516 4.58 30.55 -0.72
C VAL A 516 3.39 30.83 0.20
N PRO A 517 2.63 31.93 0.01
CA PRO A 517 1.54 32.33 0.90
C PRO A 517 0.51 31.22 1.19
N GLN A 518 0.21 30.37 0.21
CA GLN A 518 -0.76 29.27 0.36
C GLN A 518 -0.28 28.20 1.34
N ARG A 519 1.02 27.88 1.36
CA ARG A 519 1.60 26.87 2.27
C ARG A 519 1.74 27.44 3.69
N ILE A 520 2.10 28.71 3.81
CA ILE A 520 2.09 29.44 5.08
C ILE A 520 0.68 29.44 5.68
N LEU A 521 -0.33 29.77 4.86
CA LEU A 521 -1.74 29.73 5.27
C LEU A 521 -2.14 28.33 5.73
N LYS A 522 -1.75 27.27 5.01
CA LYS A 522 -2.06 25.88 5.40
C LYS A 522 -1.47 25.54 6.77
N VAL A 523 -0.22 25.90 7.05
CA VAL A 523 0.40 25.69 8.38
C VAL A 523 -0.39 26.45 9.45
N ASN A 524 -0.74 27.71 9.20
CA ASN A 524 -1.54 28.52 10.13
C ASN A 524 -2.92 27.92 10.41
N THR A 525 -3.60 27.42 9.37
CA THR A 525 -4.91 26.75 9.52
C THR A 525 -4.79 25.50 10.37
N LEU A 526 -3.80 24.64 10.10
CA LEU A 526 -3.60 23.42 10.88
C LEU A 526 -3.21 23.72 12.34
N LEU A 527 -2.40 24.75 12.57
CA LEU A 527 -2.13 25.25 13.92
C LEU A 527 -3.43 25.68 14.61
N ALA A 528 -4.24 26.52 13.97
CA ALA A 528 -5.49 26.99 14.57
C ALA A 528 -6.48 25.85 14.87
N GLU A 529 -6.60 24.87 13.95
CA GLU A 529 -7.50 23.73 14.08
C GLU A 529 -7.04 22.74 15.14
N TYR A 530 -5.76 22.38 15.13
CA TYR A 530 -5.23 21.29 15.94
C TYR A 530 -4.65 21.76 17.27
N TYR A 531 -4.42 23.06 17.41
CA TYR A 531 -3.49 23.62 18.39
C TYR A 531 -3.97 24.98 18.92
N GLN A 532 -4.68 24.95 20.05
CA GLN A 532 -5.23 26.16 20.69
C GLN A 532 -4.18 26.94 21.50
N LYS A 533 -2.98 27.14 20.95
CA LYS A 533 -1.87 27.84 21.61
C LYS A 533 -1.59 29.20 20.98
N SER A 534 -0.90 30.04 21.75
CA SER A 534 -0.50 31.37 21.29
C SER A 534 0.58 31.29 20.21
N ARG A 535 0.66 32.33 19.37
CA ARG A 535 1.64 32.46 18.29
C ARG A 535 3.09 32.17 18.70
N MET A 536 3.52 32.68 19.86
CA MET A 536 4.90 32.50 20.33
C MET A 536 5.18 31.03 20.66
N GLU A 537 4.20 30.32 21.23
CA GLU A 537 4.35 28.89 21.52
C GLU A 537 4.47 28.07 20.22
N ALA A 538 3.73 28.41 19.16
CA ALA A 538 3.84 27.70 17.88
C ALA A 538 5.17 27.94 17.15
N GLN A 539 5.68 29.18 17.16
CA GLN A 539 6.98 29.49 16.55
C GLN A 539 8.13 28.78 17.28
N ASP A 540 8.11 28.79 18.62
CA ASP A 540 9.12 28.11 19.45
C ASP A 540 9.20 26.60 19.15
N VAL A 541 8.06 25.97 18.84
CA VAL A 541 8.01 24.56 18.43
C VAL A 541 8.75 24.30 17.13
N PHE A 542 8.55 25.14 16.11
CA PHE A 542 9.25 24.98 14.83
C PHE A 542 10.73 25.30 14.92
N LEU A 543 11.11 26.34 15.68
CA LEU A 543 12.51 26.66 15.95
C LEU A 543 13.21 25.49 16.67
N THR A 544 12.55 24.94 17.70
CA THR A 544 13.02 23.73 18.39
C THR A 544 13.16 22.54 17.43
N ALA A 545 12.21 22.37 16.49
CA ALA A 545 12.27 21.30 15.50
C ALA A 545 13.45 21.49 14.52
N ILE A 546 13.74 22.72 14.08
CA ILE A 546 14.89 23.04 13.23
C ILE A 546 16.20 22.69 13.95
N GLU A 547 16.36 23.11 15.21
CA GLU A 547 17.54 22.78 16.02
C GLU A 547 17.73 21.27 16.16
N LYS A 548 16.66 20.54 16.46
CA LYS A 548 16.69 19.08 16.56
C LYS A 548 17.03 18.41 15.25
N THR A 549 16.54 18.93 14.12
CA THR A 549 16.81 18.35 12.81
C THR A 549 18.31 18.30 12.55
N ASN A 550 19.05 19.35 12.92
CA ASN A 550 20.51 19.37 12.81
C ASN A 550 21.22 18.37 13.73
N ARG A 551 20.64 18.03 14.89
CA ARG A 551 21.15 16.95 15.76
C ARG A 551 20.92 15.57 15.15
N MET A 552 19.86 15.41 14.34
CA MET A 552 19.52 14.15 13.69
C MET A 552 20.34 13.87 12.43
N THR A 553 21.00 14.90 11.87
CA THR A 553 21.84 14.82 10.68
C THR A 553 22.89 13.70 10.77
N GLU A 554 23.51 13.50 11.92
CA GLU A 554 24.49 12.43 12.13
C GLU A 554 23.82 11.03 12.12
N ILE A 555 22.69 10.90 12.82
CA ILE A 555 21.96 9.63 12.95
C ILE A 555 21.43 9.19 11.59
N LEU A 556 20.75 10.11 10.90
CA LEU A 556 20.07 9.86 9.65
C LEU A 556 20.98 9.99 8.41
N ARG A 557 22.18 10.57 8.55
CA ARG A 557 23.08 10.94 7.44
C ARG A 557 22.38 11.82 6.42
N THR A 558 21.71 12.86 6.90
CA THR A 558 21.04 13.84 6.04
C THR A 558 21.99 15.01 5.76
N PRO A 559 21.76 15.83 4.73
CA PRO A 559 22.48 17.10 4.60
C PRO A 559 22.13 18.02 5.78
N PRO A 560 23.07 18.86 6.26
CA PRO A 560 22.77 19.87 7.27
C PRO A 560 21.74 20.86 6.72
N LEU A 561 20.92 21.42 7.61
CA LEU A 561 20.00 22.48 7.26
C LEU A 561 20.61 23.83 7.62
N GLU A 562 20.44 24.82 6.74
CA GLU A 562 20.77 26.22 7.00
C GLU A 562 19.74 26.80 7.98
N PRO A 563 20.06 26.98 9.27
CA PRO A 563 19.08 27.36 10.29
C PRO A 563 18.52 28.74 10.00
N ASP A 564 19.39 29.70 9.67
CA ASP A 564 19.02 31.10 9.40
C ASP A 564 17.95 31.21 8.29
N GLU A 565 18.03 30.38 7.24
CA GLU A 565 17.03 30.35 6.17
C GLU A 565 15.67 29.84 6.67
N LEU A 566 15.68 28.76 7.46
CA LEU A 566 14.45 28.18 8.00
C LEU A 566 13.83 29.06 9.08
N GLU A 567 14.64 29.71 9.91
CA GLU A 567 14.20 30.71 10.89
C GLU A 567 13.54 31.89 10.19
N ALA A 568 14.12 32.39 9.09
CA ALA A 568 13.51 33.43 8.27
C ALA A 568 12.16 33.01 7.69
N ILE A 569 12.00 31.73 7.31
CA ILE A 569 10.71 31.17 6.86
C ILE A 569 9.69 31.09 8.01
N VAL A 570 10.10 30.60 9.19
CA VAL A 570 9.23 30.53 10.39
C VAL A 570 8.72 31.92 10.80
N ASN A 571 9.55 32.95 10.63
CA ASN A 571 9.18 34.33 10.90
C ASN A 571 8.06 34.87 9.99
N GLN A 572 7.79 34.22 8.85
CA GLN A 572 6.70 34.58 7.93
C GLN A 572 5.32 34.09 8.38
N LEU A 573 5.23 33.23 9.39
CA LEU A 573 3.95 32.79 9.96
C LEU A 573 3.18 34.01 10.52
N GLN A 574 2.12 34.42 9.81
CA GLN A 574 1.27 35.56 10.18
C GLN A 574 0.11 35.16 11.10
N ILE A 575 -0.42 36.13 11.86
CA ILE A 575 -1.62 35.99 12.68
C ILE A 575 -2.82 35.85 11.72
N SER A 576 -3.49 34.71 11.72
CA SER A 576 -4.89 34.67 11.29
C SER A 576 -5.73 34.71 12.56
N ASP A 577 -6.34 35.87 12.83
CA ASP A 577 -7.49 35.89 13.73
C ASP A 577 -8.55 34.98 13.09
N PRO A 578 -9.01 33.91 13.75
CA PRO A 578 -10.01 33.00 13.19
C PRO A 578 -11.30 33.73 12.76
N GLN A 579 -11.50 34.97 13.20
CA GLN A 579 -12.65 35.80 12.86
C GLN A 579 -12.46 36.71 11.62
N GLN A 580 -11.31 36.68 10.94
CA GLN A 580 -11.04 37.53 9.76
C GLN A 580 -10.87 36.80 8.42
N VAL A 581 -11.15 35.49 8.34
CA VAL A 581 -11.11 34.71 7.08
C VAL A 581 -12.51 34.33 6.64
#